data_AF-A0A1C7CTW8-F1
#
_entry.id   AF-A0A1C7CTW8-F1
#
_cell.length_a   1.000
_cell.length_b   1.000
_cell.length_c   1.000
_cell.angle_alpha   90.00
_cell.angle_beta   90.00
_cell.angle_gamma   90.00
#
_symmetry.space_group_name_H-M   'P 1'
#
loop_
_entity.id
_entity.type
_entity.pdbx_description
1 polymer ?
#
loop_
_entity_poly.entity_id
_entity_poly.type
_entity_poly.pdbx_seq_one_letter_code
_entity_poly.pdbx_strand_id
1 'polypeptide(L)'
;MITITKERLLTIKQWRETYGPGSNVVLPAEEAEELARIALASLEAKPIGAFHIAEQQVDGTSDYIKDGEWPIDNGIIEVYAAPPVPVVPEEKPMPNPLSMYAVDAVAAIAEVRGWNACRAAMLQGKGE
;
A
#
# COMPACT_ATOMS: atom_id res chain seq x y z
N MET A 1 11.38 1.01 0.35
CA MET A 1 9.95 0.75 0.02
C MET A 1 9.38 2.06 -0.44
N ILE A 2 8.94 2.14 -1.69
CA ILE A 2 8.37 3.36 -2.24
C ILE A 2 6.89 3.42 -1.87
N THR A 3 6.40 4.60 -1.49
CA THR A 3 4.97 4.79 -1.26
C THR A 3 4.33 5.24 -2.57
N ILE A 4 3.49 4.39 -3.15
CA ILE A 4 2.75 4.73 -4.37
C ILE A 4 1.54 5.58 -3.99
N THR A 5 1.52 6.82 -4.46
CA THR A 5 0.40 7.75 -4.23
C THR A 5 -0.68 7.61 -5.29
N LYS A 6 -1.88 8.10 -4.98
CA LYS A 6 -3.02 8.12 -5.92
C LYS A 6 -2.71 8.95 -7.16
N GLU A 7 -2.01 10.07 -7.01
CA GLU A 7 -1.61 10.98 -8.09
C GLU A 7 -0.64 10.29 -9.05
N ARG A 8 0.27 9.48 -8.50
CA ARG A 8 1.20 8.68 -9.30
C ARG A 8 0.48 7.62 -10.13
N LEU A 9 -0.48 6.91 -9.54
CA LEU A 9 -1.32 5.94 -10.26
C LEU A 9 -2.12 6.58 -11.39
N LEU A 10 -2.70 7.76 -11.16
CA LEU A 10 -3.43 8.51 -12.19
C LEU A 10 -2.52 8.93 -13.34
N THR A 11 -1.30 9.34 -13.05
CA THR A 11 -0.29 9.67 -14.07
C THR A 11 0.04 8.44 -14.93
N ILE A 12 0.27 7.29 -14.30
CA ILE A 12 0.55 6.03 -15.01
C ILE A 12 -0.63 5.63 -15.90
N LYS A 13 -1.87 5.79 -15.41
CA LYS A 13 -3.08 5.56 -16.21
C LYS A 13 -3.15 6.48 -17.43
N GLN A 14 -2.86 7.77 -17.23
CA GLN A 14 -2.91 8.78 -18.30
C GLN A 14 -1.86 8.53 -19.40
N TRP A 15 -0.71 7.95 -19.07
CA TRP A 15 0.29 7.59 -20.09
C TRP A 15 -0.25 6.62 -21.13
N ARG A 16 -1.10 5.66 -20.73
CA ARG A 16 -1.76 4.75 -21.70
C ARG A 16 -2.69 5.51 -22.65
N GLU A 17 -3.37 6.53 -22.15
CA GLU A 17 -4.26 7.38 -22.96
C GLU A 17 -3.46 8.31 -23.89
N THR A 18 -2.29 8.78 -23.44
CA THR A 18 -1.43 9.70 -24.18
C THR A 18 -0.64 9.01 -25.29
N TYR A 19 -0.08 7.83 -25.00
CA TYR A 19 0.81 7.12 -25.92
C TYR A 19 0.12 6.02 -26.74
N GLY A 20 -1.14 5.71 -26.43
CA GLY A 20 -1.96 4.77 -27.20
C GLY A 20 -1.72 3.28 -26.90
N PRO A 21 -2.64 2.40 -27.35
CA PRO A 21 -2.54 0.94 -27.15
C PRO A 21 -1.37 0.37 -27.94
N GLY A 22 -0.33 -0.09 -27.25
CA GLY A 22 0.89 -0.66 -27.84
C GLY A 22 2.18 0.06 -27.45
N SER A 23 2.10 1.22 -26.80
CA SER A 23 3.26 1.93 -26.26
C SER A 23 3.73 1.33 -24.95
N ASN A 24 5.03 1.05 -24.86
CA ASN A 24 5.65 0.56 -23.63
C ASN A 24 5.84 1.71 -22.66
N VAL A 25 5.13 1.66 -21.53
CA VAL A 25 5.35 2.55 -20.38
C VAL A 25 6.40 1.90 -19.48
N VAL A 26 7.53 2.58 -19.28
CA VAL A 26 8.60 2.10 -18.40
C VAL A 26 8.39 2.68 -17.01
N LEU A 27 8.26 1.79 -16.02
CA LEU A 27 8.22 2.14 -14.61
C LEU A 27 9.58 1.82 -13.96
N PRO A 28 10.02 2.61 -12.96
CA PRO A 28 11.09 2.18 -12.06
C PRO A 28 10.81 0.80 -11.48
N ALA A 29 11.86 0.01 -11.29
CA ALA A 29 11.72 -1.37 -10.80
C ALA A 29 11.03 -1.42 -9.43
N GLU A 30 11.34 -0.46 -8.56
CA GLU A 30 10.77 -0.34 -7.23
C GLU A 30 9.28 0.00 -7.26
N GLU A 31 8.84 0.84 -8.21
CA GLU A 31 7.41 1.13 -8.42
C GLU A 31 6.67 -0.11 -8.93
N ALA A 32 7.26 -0.82 -9.90
CA ALA A 32 6.66 -2.02 -10.46
C ALA A 32 6.53 -3.15 -9.43
N GLU A 33 7.55 -3.35 -8.59
CA GLU A 33 7.53 -4.35 -7.51
C GLU A 33 6.43 -4.04 -6.49
N GLU A 34 6.31 -2.78 -6.05
CA GLU A 34 5.29 -2.40 -5.07
C GLU A 34 3.87 -2.49 -5.66
N LEU A 35 3.67 -2.14 -6.94
CA LEU A 35 2.39 -2.35 -7.63
C LEU A 35 2.03 -3.84 -7.69
N ALA A 36 2.98 -4.71 -8.04
CA ALA A 36 2.76 -6.15 -8.11
C ALA A 36 2.38 -6.72 -6.73
N ARG A 37 3.06 -6.28 -5.67
CA ARG A 37 2.76 -6.67 -4.28
C ARG A 37 1.36 -6.26 -3.86
N ILE A 38 0.96 -5.01 -4.13
CA ILE A 38 -0.38 -4.50 -3.78
C ILE A 38 -1.47 -5.24 -4.58
N ALA A 39 -1.26 -5.43 -5.89
CA ALA A 39 -2.22 -6.13 -6.74
C ALA A 39 -2.40 -7.59 -6.29
N LEU A 40 -1.31 -8.29 -5.98
CA LEU A 40 -1.36 -9.66 -5.48
C LEU A 40 -2.12 -9.74 -4.15
N ALA A 41 -1.78 -8.89 -3.18
CA ALA A 41 -2.48 -8.84 -1.90
C ALA A 41 -3.97 -8.54 -2.05
N SER A 42 -4.35 -7.70 -3.02
CA SER A 42 -5.76 -7.41 -3.31
C SER A 42 -6.50 -8.60 -3.94
N LEU A 43 -5.82 -9.43 -4.74
CA LEU A 43 -6.41 -10.62 -5.36
C LEU A 43 -6.55 -11.78 -4.36
N GLU A 44 -5.64 -11.87 -3.39
CA GLU A 44 -5.65 -12.90 -2.35
C GLU A 44 -6.49 -12.52 -1.11
N ALA A 45 -6.97 -11.28 -1.05
CA ALA A 45 -7.79 -10.79 0.04
C ALA A 45 -9.08 -11.62 0.18
N LYS A 46 -9.34 -12.12 1.39
CA LYS A 46 -10.60 -12.76 1.74
C LYS A 46 -11.51 -11.75 2.44
N PRO A 47 -12.84 -11.84 2.23
CA PRO A 47 -13.76 -10.98 2.95
C PRO A 47 -13.68 -11.27 4.45
N ILE A 48 -13.75 -10.20 5.25
CA ILE A 48 -13.76 -10.27 6.72
C ILE A 48 -15.16 -10.53 7.28
N GLY A 49 -16.18 -10.39 6.44
CA GLY A 49 -17.58 -10.60 6.77
C GLY A 49 -18.47 -10.38 5.57
N ALA A 50 -19.77 -10.49 5.78
CA ALA A 50 -20.76 -10.24 4.74
C ALA A 50 -22.00 -9.59 5.35
N PHE A 51 -22.59 -8.64 4.63
CA PHE A 51 -23.86 -8.04 4.96
C PHE A 51 -24.97 -8.65 4.13
N HIS A 52 -26.08 -8.94 4.78
CA HIS A 52 -27.31 -9.26 4.09
C HIS A 52 -28.08 -7.95 3.88
N ILE A 53 -28.39 -7.64 2.63
CA ILE A 53 -29.16 -6.47 2.23
C ILE A 53 -30.58 -6.91 1.95
N ALA A 54 -31.54 -6.24 2.57
CA ALA A 54 -32.97 -6.38 2.30
C ALA A 54 -33.58 -4.99 2.17
N GLU A 55 -34.29 -4.75 1.06
CA GLU A 55 -34.96 -3.47 0.78
C GLU A 55 -34.03 -2.26 0.95
N GLN A 56 -32.81 -2.34 0.39
CA GLN A 56 -31.81 -1.25 0.48
C GLN A 56 -31.31 -0.93 1.91
N GLN A 57 -31.51 -1.83 2.88
CA GLN A 57 -31.02 -1.75 4.25
C GLN A 57 -30.19 -2.99 4.62
N VAL A 58 -29.27 -2.83 5.58
CA VAL A 58 -28.55 -3.97 6.15
C VAL A 58 -29.47 -4.67 7.15
N ASP A 59 -29.72 -5.95 6.91
CA ASP A 59 -30.53 -6.79 7.78
C ASP A 59 -29.83 -6.99 9.13
N GLY A 60 -30.56 -6.75 10.22
CA GLY A 60 -30.07 -6.95 11.59
C GLY A 60 -29.28 -5.80 12.22
N THR A 61 -29.24 -4.60 11.63
CA THR A 61 -28.47 -3.47 12.19
C THR A 61 -28.81 -2.11 11.57
N SER A 62 -29.10 -1.12 12.41
CA SER A 62 -29.43 0.26 12.01
C SER A 62 -28.22 1.21 11.93
N ASP A 63 -27.08 0.83 12.52
CA ASP A 63 -25.96 1.76 12.79
C ASP A 63 -24.96 1.87 11.63
N TYR A 64 -25.38 1.50 10.43
CA TYR A 64 -24.55 1.57 9.23
C TYR A 64 -24.69 2.93 8.55
N ILE A 65 -23.55 3.60 8.37
CA ILE A 65 -23.48 4.82 7.57
C ILE A 65 -23.49 4.40 6.10
N LYS A 66 -24.64 4.58 5.45
CA LYS A 66 -24.82 4.37 4.01
C LYS A 66 -24.32 5.61 3.26
N ASP A 67 -23.33 5.45 2.38
CA ASP A 67 -22.93 6.47 1.41
C ASP A 67 -23.50 6.10 0.04
N GLY A 68 -24.59 6.75 -0.37
CA GLY A 68 -25.30 6.47 -1.63
C GLY A 68 -26.31 5.32 -1.57
N GLU A 69 -26.66 4.75 -2.73
CA GLU A 69 -27.52 3.56 -2.85
C GLU A 69 -26.67 2.28 -2.92
N TRP A 70 -27.17 1.17 -2.39
CA TRP A 70 -26.48 -0.11 -2.54
C TRP A 70 -26.56 -0.55 -4.01
N PRO A 71 -25.52 -1.21 -4.53
CA PRO A 71 -25.53 -1.70 -5.91
C PRO A 71 -26.55 -2.83 -6.13
N ILE A 72 -27.15 -3.35 -5.05
CA ILE A 72 -28.17 -4.40 -5.06
C ILE A 72 -29.31 -4.04 -4.10
N ASP A 73 -30.53 -4.42 -4.46
CA ASP A 73 -31.72 -4.20 -3.62
C ASP A 73 -31.87 -5.27 -2.52
N ASN A 74 -31.57 -6.53 -2.87
CA ASN A 74 -31.60 -7.67 -1.97
C ASN A 74 -30.42 -8.62 -2.28
N GLY A 75 -29.73 -9.13 -1.25
CA GLY A 75 -28.66 -10.11 -1.43
C GLY A 75 -27.51 -9.97 -0.44
N ILE A 76 -26.36 -10.55 -0.76
CA ILE A 76 -25.18 -10.54 0.10
C ILE A 76 -24.11 -9.62 -0.50
N ILE A 77 -23.58 -8.71 0.33
CA ILE A 77 -22.39 -7.90 0.01
C ILE A 77 -21.26 -8.35 0.90
N GLU A 78 -20.17 -8.80 0.29
CA GLU A 78 -18.94 -9.16 0.98
C GLU A 78 -18.18 -7.89 1.42
N VAL A 79 -17.66 -7.93 2.64
CA VAL A 79 -16.95 -6.82 3.27
C VAL A 79 -15.47 -7.14 3.28
N TYR A 80 -14.68 -6.28 2.65
CA TYR A 80 -13.23 -6.42 2.58
C TYR A 80 -12.56 -5.35 3.45
N ALA A 81 -11.50 -5.75 4.15
CA ALA A 81 -10.63 -4.79 4.79
C ALA A 81 -9.79 -4.08 3.72
N ALA A 82 -9.58 -2.77 3.88
CA ALA A 82 -8.60 -2.06 3.07
C ALA A 82 -7.21 -2.71 3.27
N PRO A 83 -6.42 -2.94 2.20
CA PRO A 83 -5.08 -3.49 2.34
C PRO A 83 -4.26 -2.66 3.34
N PRO A 84 -3.55 -3.30 4.29
CA PRO A 84 -2.79 -2.56 5.29
C PRO A 84 -1.70 -1.75 4.60
N VAL A 85 -1.76 -0.42 4.76
CA VAL A 85 -0.69 0.49 4.31
C VAL A 85 0.61 0.04 5.00
N PRO A 86 1.75 -0.03 4.27
CA PRO A 86 3.02 -0.34 4.91
C PRO A 86 3.34 0.69 5.99
N VAL A 87 3.18 0.30 7.26
CA VAL A 87 3.64 1.08 8.43
C VAL A 87 5.15 0.94 8.63
N VAL A 88 5.83 0.22 7.73
CA VAL A 88 7.27 0.02 7.79
C VAL A 88 7.94 1.33 7.41
N PRO A 89 8.76 1.92 8.29
CA PRO A 89 9.48 3.14 8.00
C PRO A 89 10.41 2.98 6.77
N GLU A 90 10.67 4.09 6.10
CA GLU A 90 11.56 4.12 4.94
C GLU A 90 12.99 3.72 5.31
N GLU A 91 13.74 3.17 4.36
CA GLU A 91 15.15 2.84 4.60
C GLU A 91 15.99 4.11 4.65
N LYS A 92 16.86 4.25 5.65
CA LYS A 92 17.79 5.38 5.70
C LYS A 92 19.04 5.03 4.88
N PRO A 93 19.44 5.89 3.92
CA PRO A 93 20.68 5.68 3.16
C PRO A 93 21.90 5.81 4.07
N MET A 94 22.95 5.04 3.81
CA MET A 94 24.20 5.19 4.56
C MET A 94 24.84 6.57 4.29
N PRO A 95 25.28 7.28 5.34
CA PRO A 95 25.97 8.56 5.18
C PRO A 95 27.36 8.36 4.57
N ASN A 96 27.86 9.35 3.82
CA ASN A 96 29.22 9.34 3.31
C ASN A 96 30.20 9.79 4.42
N PRO A 97 31.06 8.91 4.97
CA PRO A 97 31.93 9.25 6.09
C PRO A 97 33.01 10.27 5.70
N LEU A 98 33.36 10.38 4.42
CA LEU A 98 34.42 11.25 3.91
C LEU A 98 33.99 12.73 3.82
N SER A 99 32.69 13.01 3.92
CA SER A 99 32.14 14.38 3.85
C SER A 99 31.77 14.94 5.23
N MET A 100 32.28 14.36 6.32
CA MET A 100 31.91 14.71 7.69
C MET A 100 33.09 14.50 8.65
N TYR A 101 33.02 15.11 9.84
CA TYR A 101 34.01 14.86 10.88
C TYR A 101 33.88 13.42 11.40
N ALA A 102 35.02 12.81 11.75
CA ALA A 102 35.08 11.39 12.11
C ALA A 102 34.14 11.00 13.27
N VAL A 103 33.95 11.88 14.25
CA VAL A 103 33.03 11.67 15.37
C VAL A 103 31.56 11.67 14.94
N ASP A 104 31.18 12.57 14.02
CA ASP A 104 29.82 12.66 13.50
C ASP A 104 29.51 11.49 12.55
N ALA A 105 30.52 11.00 11.83
CA ALA A 105 30.41 9.83 10.97
C ALA A 105 30.02 8.57 11.74
N VAL A 106 30.64 8.34 12.90
CA VAL A 106 30.36 7.18 13.74
C VAL A 106 28.92 7.23 14.27
N ALA A 107 28.48 8.39 14.74
CA ALA A 107 27.11 8.58 15.24
C ALA A 107 26.06 8.36 14.13
N ALA A 108 26.26 8.97 12.95
CA ALA A 108 25.35 8.84 11.83
C ALA A 108 25.26 7.40 11.29
N ILE A 109 26.39 6.68 11.21
CA ILE A 109 26.40 5.26 10.80
C ILE A 109 25.65 4.40 11.82
N ALA A 110 25.84 4.63 13.12
CA ALA A 110 25.15 3.88 14.17
C ALA A 110 23.63 4.09 14.11
N GLU A 111 23.18 5.33 13.89
CA GLU A 111 21.77 5.66 13.75
C GLU A 111 21.14 4.96 12.54
N VAL A 112 21.77 5.04 11.35
CA VAL A 112 21.25 4.41 10.14
C VAL A 112 21.20 2.89 10.28
N ARG A 113 22.22 2.28 10.89
CA ARG A 113 22.23 0.83 11.13
C ARG A 113 21.13 0.40 12.11
N GLY A 114 20.97 1.12 13.22
CA GLY A 114 19.91 0.84 14.19
C GLY A 114 18.51 0.98 13.59
N TRP A 115 18.31 2.03 12.80
CA TRP A 115 17.08 2.28 12.07
C TRP A 115 16.77 1.18 11.05
N ASN A 116 17.71 0.83 10.17
CA ASN A 116 17.51 -0.20 9.16
C ASN A 116 17.36 -1.60 9.77
N ALA A 117 17.98 -1.88 10.92
CA ALA A 117 17.76 -3.12 11.66
C ALA A 117 16.34 -3.22 12.25
N CYS A 118 15.83 -2.13 12.84
CA CYS A 118 14.46 -2.06 13.33
C CYS A 118 13.44 -2.23 12.18
N ARG A 119 13.70 -1.56 11.05
CA ARG A 119 12.92 -1.72 9.82
C ARG A 119 12.90 -3.18 9.33
N ALA A 120 14.05 -3.84 9.29
CA ALA A 120 14.16 -5.23 8.87
C ALA A 120 13.37 -6.17 9.78
N ALA A 121 13.41 -5.95 11.10
CA ALA A 121 12.62 -6.72 12.05
C ALA A 121 11.11 -6.56 11.84
N MET A 122 10.64 -5.34 11.57
CA MET A 122 9.22 -5.07 11.26
C MET A 122 8.76 -5.73 9.95
N LEU A 123 9.66 -5.88 8.96
CA LEU A 123 9.37 -6.62 7.73
C LEU A 123 9.32 -8.13 7.95
N GLN A 124 10.19 -8.67 8.79
CA GLN A 124 10.23 -10.11 9.10
C GLN A 124 9.06 -10.57 9.97
N GLY A 125 8.57 -9.73 10.89
CA GLY A 125 7.46 -10.07 11.79
C GLY A 125 6.06 -10.06 11.16
N LYS A 126 5.94 -9.74 9.86
CA LYS A 126 4.66 -9.67 9.13
C LYS A 126 4.34 -10.93 8.31
N GLY A 127 5.13 -12.01 8.48
CA GLY A 127 5.09 -13.23 7.68
C GLY A 127 4.52 -14.48 8.38
N GLU A 128 3.76 -14.34 9.47
CA GLU A 128 3.05 -15.45 10.13
C GLU A 128 1.53 -15.26 10.09
#